data_AF-A0A7R9YTF4-F1
#
_entry.id   AF-A0A7R9YTF4-F1
#
_cell.length_a   1.000
_cell.length_b   1.000
_cell.length_c   1.000
_cell.angle_alpha   90.00
_cell.angle_beta   90.00
_cell.angle_gamma   90.00
#
_symmetry.space_group_name_H-M   'P 1'
#
loop_
_entity.id
_entity.type
_entity.pdbx_description
1 polymer ?
#
loop_
_entity_poly.entity_id
_entity_poly.type
_entity_poly.pdbx_seq_one_letter_code
_entity_poly.pdbx_strand_id
1 'polypeptide(L)'
;DGDGSSVARRVAVHAGPERNRQRAGQDEARGGDTTTSSRPTVGKLSELEYDEGEFVDLGYIKAAHGVRGELKVELLTDSPQERFGKAGKTMYLRPPQPKGVLSNATSSQLFELVTAGCRMQVVAEGREVCLLKFKEVGDRDVAEALR
;
A
#
# COMPACT_ATOMS: atom_id res chain seq x y z
N ASP A 1 24.71 19.63 0.45
CA ASP A 1 24.57 18.18 0.16
C ASP A 1 23.10 17.85 -0.01
N GLY A 2 22.63 17.83 -1.25
CA GLY A 2 21.20 17.87 -1.59
C GLY A 2 20.70 16.58 -2.25
N ASP A 3 19.42 16.31 -1.99
CA ASP A 3 18.52 15.42 -2.73
C ASP A 3 18.62 13.90 -2.47
N GLY A 4 18.40 13.50 -1.22
CA GLY A 4 17.95 12.13 -0.86
C GLY A 4 16.46 11.89 -1.19
N SER A 5 15.99 12.42 -2.33
CA SER A 5 14.57 12.44 -2.68
C SER A 5 14.13 11.05 -3.14
N SER A 6 13.38 10.44 -2.23
CA SER A 6 13.13 9.01 -2.06
C SER A 6 12.28 8.40 -3.16
N VAL A 7 12.72 7.25 -3.69
CA VAL A 7 11.94 6.29 -4.51
C VAL A 7 10.88 5.52 -3.68
N ALA A 8 10.42 6.09 -2.56
CA ALA A 8 9.53 5.41 -1.63
C ALA A 8 8.09 5.41 -2.15
N ARG A 9 7.43 4.24 -2.09
CA ARG A 9 5.98 4.17 -2.32
C ARG A 9 5.20 4.93 -1.26
N ARG A 10 4.08 5.53 -1.67
CA ARG A 10 3.15 6.25 -0.79
C ARG A 10 1.94 5.39 -0.49
N VAL A 11 1.47 5.45 0.76
CA VAL A 11 0.21 4.85 1.19
C VAL A 11 -0.85 5.93 1.24
N ALA A 12 -1.98 5.72 0.57
CA ALA A 12 -3.08 6.66 0.51
C ALA A 12 -4.42 5.98 0.85
N VAL A 13 -5.40 6.78 1.22
CA VAL A 13 -6.81 6.38 1.36
C VAL A 13 -7.68 7.24 0.47
N HIS A 14 -8.76 6.66 -0.03
CA HIS A 14 -9.79 7.41 -0.75
C HIS A 14 -10.50 8.36 0.23
N ALA A 15 -10.59 9.64 -0.12
CA ALA A 15 -11.18 10.73 0.66
C ALA A 15 -12.72 10.74 0.59
N GLY A 16 -13.30 10.23 -0.50
CA GLY A 16 -14.74 10.09 -0.67
C GLY A 16 -15.37 9.06 0.28
N PRO A 17 -16.70 9.11 0.50
CA PRO A 17 -17.41 8.19 1.40
C PRO A 17 -17.12 6.75 0.97
N GLU A 18 -16.79 5.89 1.94
CA GLU A 18 -16.56 4.45 1.74
C GLU A 18 -17.68 3.91 0.83
N ARG A 19 -17.36 3.66 -0.45
CA ARG A 19 -18.29 3.02 -1.37
C ARG A 19 -18.49 1.62 -0.82
N ASN A 20 -19.57 1.46 -0.05
CA ASN A 20 -20.11 0.21 0.48
C ASN A 20 -20.30 -0.78 -0.68
N ARG A 21 -19.22 -1.46 -1.08
CA ARG A 21 -19.28 -2.58 -2.02
C ARG A 21 -19.66 -3.83 -1.22
N GLN A 22 -20.90 -3.86 -0.75
CA GLN A 22 -21.63 -5.12 -0.65
C GLN A 22 -21.77 -5.67 -2.08
N ARG A 23 -20.76 -6.39 -2.57
CA ARG A 23 -20.98 -7.33 -3.66
C ARG A 23 -21.53 -8.61 -3.04
N ALA A 24 -22.85 -8.71 -3.14
CA ALA A 24 -23.60 -9.95 -3.11
C ALA A 24 -22.96 -10.99 -4.06
N GLY A 25 -23.10 -12.27 -3.71
CA GLY A 25 -22.34 -13.40 -4.23
C GLY A 25 -22.63 -13.85 -5.67
N GLN A 26 -22.38 -15.15 -5.90
CA GLN A 26 -22.37 -15.93 -7.16
C GLN A 26 -20.98 -15.99 -7.81
N ASP A 27 -20.43 -17.11 -8.28
CA ASP A 27 -20.87 -18.51 -8.38
C ASP A 27 -19.63 -19.36 -8.74
N GLU A 28 -19.82 -20.64 -9.03
CA GLU A 28 -18.88 -21.75 -8.97
C GLU A 28 -17.78 -21.86 -10.07
N ALA A 29 -16.72 -22.59 -9.68
CA ALA A 29 -15.91 -23.58 -10.43
C ALA A 29 -15.63 -23.43 -11.94
N ARG A 30 -14.34 -23.48 -12.32
CA ARG A 30 -13.69 -24.62 -13.04
C ARG A 30 -12.26 -24.28 -13.47
N GLY A 31 -11.47 -25.33 -13.65
CA GLY A 31 -10.02 -25.33 -13.74
C GLY A 31 -9.40 -24.70 -14.99
N GLY A 32 -8.07 -24.59 -14.94
CA GLY A 32 -7.24 -24.13 -16.05
C GLY A 32 -5.79 -23.95 -15.60
N ASP A 33 -5.03 -25.03 -15.70
CA ASP A 33 -3.57 -25.07 -15.57
C ASP A 33 -2.91 -24.07 -16.55
N THR A 34 -2.01 -23.20 -16.05
CA THR A 34 -0.97 -22.57 -16.88
C THR A 34 0.13 -21.94 -16.02
N THR A 35 1.24 -22.66 -15.94
CA THR A 35 2.62 -22.16 -16.03
C THR A 35 2.99 -20.86 -15.28
N THR A 36 3.43 -21.08 -14.04
CA THR A 36 4.52 -20.42 -13.30
C THR A 36 5.23 -19.25 -14.00
N SER A 37 4.67 -18.05 -13.84
CA SER A 37 5.47 -16.82 -13.72
C SER A 37 5.09 -16.20 -12.38
N SER A 38 5.81 -16.62 -11.33
CA SER A 38 5.59 -16.21 -9.94
C SER A 38 6.04 -14.75 -9.75
N ARG A 39 5.30 -13.82 -10.36
CA ARG A 39 5.25 -12.45 -9.85
C ARG A 39 4.38 -12.48 -8.60
N PRO A 40 4.84 -11.95 -7.45
CA PRO A 40 4.01 -11.88 -6.27
C PRO A 40 2.75 -11.07 -6.61
N THR A 41 1.58 -11.67 -6.44
CA THR A 41 0.29 -11.01 -6.70
C THR A 41 -0.02 -10.07 -5.53
N VAL A 42 0.75 -8.98 -5.44
CA VAL A 42 0.65 -8.03 -4.34
C VAL A 42 -0.53 -7.10 -4.57
N GLY A 43 -1.61 -7.31 -3.84
CA GLY A 43 -2.83 -6.52 -4.00
C GLY A 43 -3.52 -6.76 -5.33
N LYS A 44 -4.74 -6.25 -5.44
CA LYS A 44 -5.35 -6.13 -6.76
C LYS A 44 -4.79 -4.84 -7.38
N LEU A 45 -4.22 -4.96 -8.57
CA LEU A 45 -3.98 -3.79 -9.41
C LEU A 45 -5.36 -3.18 -9.69
N SER A 46 -5.65 -2.07 -9.04
CA SER A 46 -6.86 -1.33 -9.29
C SER A 46 -6.54 -0.33 -10.40
N GLU A 47 -7.32 -0.36 -11.48
CA GLU A 47 -7.27 0.62 -12.58
C GLU A 47 -7.78 2.00 -12.14
N LEU A 48 -7.86 2.25 -10.83
CA LEU A 48 -8.18 3.55 -10.30
C LEU A 48 -7.03 4.49 -10.63
N GLU A 49 -7.35 5.56 -11.35
CA GLU A 49 -6.44 6.68 -11.50
C GLU A 49 -6.35 7.43 -10.18
N TYR A 50 -5.13 7.63 -9.69
CA TYR A 50 -4.88 8.53 -8.58
C TYR A 50 -5.27 9.96 -8.98
N ASP A 51 -6.27 10.50 -8.29
CA ASP A 51 -6.63 11.90 -8.31
C ASP A 51 -6.27 12.55 -6.97
N GLU A 52 -5.54 13.68 -7.00
CA GLU A 52 -5.09 14.37 -5.79
C GLU A 52 -6.25 14.94 -4.94
N GLY A 53 -7.43 15.13 -5.53
CA GLY A 53 -8.64 15.54 -4.82
C GLY A 53 -9.44 14.37 -4.21
N GLU A 54 -9.28 13.15 -4.75
CA GLU A 54 -9.98 11.96 -4.26
C GLU A 54 -9.16 11.11 -3.29
N PHE A 55 -7.84 11.30 -3.19
CA PHE A 55 -6.97 10.50 -2.32
C PHE A 55 -6.13 11.35 -1.38
N VAL A 56 -5.99 10.89 -0.14
CA VAL A 56 -5.13 11.52 0.88
C VAL A 56 -3.96 10.61 1.20
N ASP A 57 -2.75 11.13 1.02
CA ASP A 57 -1.51 10.47 1.41
C ASP A 57 -1.42 10.38 2.94
N LEU A 58 -1.20 9.17 3.46
CA LEU A 58 -1.09 8.89 4.89
C LEU A 58 0.34 8.61 5.35
N GLY A 59 1.25 8.27 4.42
CA GLY A 59 2.63 7.98 4.76
C GLY A 59 3.49 7.40 3.64
N TYR A 60 4.76 7.17 3.94
CA TYR A 60 5.76 6.61 3.05
C TYR A 60 6.23 5.25 3.54
N ILE A 61 6.28 4.26 2.64
CA ILE A 61 6.90 2.97 2.93
C ILE A 61 8.42 3.16 2.93
N LYS A 62 9.06 2.89 4.07
CA LYS A 62 10.51 3.03 4.23
C LYS A 62 11.27 1.73 3.99
N ALA A 63 10.75 0.63 4.53
CA ALA A 63 11.40 -0.67 4.50
C ALA A 63 10.42 -1.79 4.88
N ALA A 64 10.73 -3.04 4.52
CA ALA A 64 10.08 -4.18 5.14
C ALA A 64 10.54 -4.36 6.61
N HIS A 65 9.72 -5.04 7.39
CA HIS A 65 9.94 -5.37 8.79
C HIS A 65 9.62 -6.84 9.07
N GLY A 66 10.56 -7.51 9.73
CA GLY A 66 10.42 -8.91 10.09
C GLY A 66 10.30 -9.84 8.87
N VAL A 67 9.95 -11.10 9.16
CA VAL A 67 9.74 -12.14 8.13
C VAL A 67 8.28 -12.30 7.73
N ARG A 68 7.35 -11.68 8.48
CA ARG A 68 5.90 -11.81 8.32
C ARG A 68 5.29 -10.77 7.36
N GLY A 69 6.12 -10.12 6.56
CA GLY A 69 5.70 -9.13 5.58
C GLY A 69 5.13 -7.84 6.18
N GLU A 70 5.63 -7.40 7.34
CA GLU A 70 5.24 -6.10 7.89
C GLU A 70 6.03 -4.99 7.18
N LEU A 71 5.49 -3.78 7.12
CA LEU A 71 6.09 -2.63 6.45
C LEU A 71 6.29 -1.50 7.45
N LYS A 72 7.49 -0.90 7.45
CA LYS A 72 7.75 0.34 8.17
C LYS A 72 7.21 1.51 7.35
N VAL A 73 6.26 2.23 7.91
CA VAL A 73 5.66 3.41 7.31
C VAL A 73 6.03 4.64 8.15
N GLU A 74 6.66 5.62 7.50
CA GLU A 74 6.77 6.97 8.02
C GLU A 74 5.43 7.69 7.83
N LEU A 75 4.90 8.22 8.91
CA LEU A 75 3.55 8.76 8.95
C LEU A 75 3.52 10.22 8.49
N LEU A 76 2.50 10.56 7.71
CA LEU A 76 2.13 11.93 7.35
C LEU A 76 0.85 12.41 8.05
N THR A 77 0.23 11.55 8.85
CA THR A 77 -1.04 11.83 9.52
C THR A 77 -0.84 11.96 11.03
N ASP A 78 -1.60 12.86 11.62
CA ASP A 78 -1.65 13.14 13.06
C ASP A 78 -2.44 12.05 13.82
N SER A 79 -3.18 11.19 13.11
CA SER A 79 -4.06 10.16 13.70
C SER A 79 -3.84 8.78 13.06
N PRO A 80 -2.62 8.21 13.17
CA PRO A 80 -2.25 6.97 12.50
C PRO A 80 -3.08 5.77 13.00
N GLN A 81 -3.40 5.72 14.29
CA GLN A 81 -4.15 4.60 14.85
C GLN A 81 -5.61 4.59 14.36
N GLU A 82 -6.23 5.75 14.16
CA GLU A 82 -7.56 5.85 13.56
C GLU A 82 -7.54 5.50 12.06
N ARG A 83 -6.49 5.96 11.36
CA ARG A 83 -6.38 5.80 9.90
C ARG A 83 -5.97 4.38 9.49
N PHE A 84 -5.02 3.76 10.19
CA PHE A 84 -4.43 2.45 9.88
C PHE A 84 -4.82 1.33 10.85
N GLY A 85 -5.17 1.65 12.10
CA GLY A 85 -5.30 0.66 13.17
C GLY A 85 -6.50 -0.27 13.04
N LYS A 86 -7.51 0.12 12.26
CA LYS A 86 -8.65 -0.75 11.93
C LYS A 86 -8.27 -1.72 10.83
N ALA A 87 -8.29 -3.02 11.14
CA ALA A 87 -8.18 -4.07 10.14
C ALA A 87 -9.40 -4.06 9.20
N GLY A 88 -9.19 -4.50 7.97
CA GLY A 88 -10.24 -4.57 6.94
C GLY A 88 -10.42 -3.29 6.13
N LYS A 89 -9.58 -2.28 6.33
CA LYS A 89 -9.67 -1.02 5.60
C LYS A 89 -8.86 -1.11 4.30
N THR A 90 -9.46 -0.65 3.21
CA THR A 90 -8.79 -0.56 1.92
C THR A 90 -7.82 0.62 1.90
N MET A 91 -6.59 0.35 1.50
CA MET A 91 -5.48 1.26 1.30
C MET A 91 -5.01 1.17 -0.13
N TYR A 92 -4.44 2.24 -0.62
CA TYR A 92 -3.93 2.34 -1.98
C TYR A 92 -2.45 2.67 -1.95
N LEU A 93 -1.63 1.87 -2.63
CA LEU A 93 -0.22 2.20 -2.81
C LEU A 93 0.00 2.84 -4.16
N ARG A 94 0.70 3.98 -4.15
CA ARG A 94 1.16 4.64 -5.36
C ARG A 94 2.53 4.09 -5.77
N PRO A 95 2.73 3.70 -7.04
CA PRO A 95 4.05 3.33 -7.54
C PRO A 95 5.03 4.51 -7.46
N PRO A 96 6.34 4.24 -7.32
CA PRO A 96 7.34 5.30 -7.31
C PRO A 96 7.31 6.04 -8.66
N GLN A 97 7.31 7.37 -8.60
CA GLN A 97 7.29 8.19 -9.81
C GLN A 97 8.67 8.13 -10.49
N PRO A 98 8.77 7.75 -11.78
CA PRO A 98 10.04 7.78 -12.49
C PRO A 98 10.51 9.23 -12.63
N LYS A 99 11.67 9.56 -12.04
CA LYS A 99 12.29 10.88 -12.22
C LYS A 99 12.92 10.98 -13.61
N GLY A 100 12.56 12.02 -14.36
CA GLY A 100 13.39 12.51 -15.48
C GLY A 100 12.92 12.19 -16.90
N VAL A 101 11.71 11.70 -17.12
CA VAL A 101 11.14 11.57 -18.46
C VAL A 101 9.85 12.38 -18.52
N LEU A 102 9.63 13.06 -19.65
CA LEU A 102 8.35 13.63 -20.08
C LEU A 102 7.32 12.48 -20.21
N SER A 103 6.97 11.87 -19.08
CA SER A 103 6.12 10.68 -19.04
C SER A 103 4.68 11.14 -19.05
N ASN A 104 4.18 11.31 -20.26
CA ASN A 104 2.76 11.37 -20.60
C ASN A 104 2.08 9.98 -20.44
N ALA A 105 2.65 9.10 -19.61
CA ALA A 105 2.21 7.74 -19.37
C ALA A 105 1.71 7.63 -17.93
N THR A 106 0.41 7.89 -17.82
CA THR A 106 -0.51 7.62 -16.71
C THR A 106 -0.50 6.14 -16.33
N SER A 107 0.55 5.63 -15.72
CA SER A 107 0.37 4.49 -14.81
C SER A 107 0.01 5.04 -13.44
N SER A 108 -1.15 5.71 -13.38
CA SER A 108 -1.84 6.15 -12.15
C SER A 108 -2.42 4.98 -11.36
N GLN A 109 -2.06 3.75 -11.75
CA GLN A 109 -2.54 2.50 -11.19
C GLN A 109 -2.16 2.40 -9.73
N LEU A 110 -3.18 2.35 -8.89
CA LEU A 110 -3.05 2.16 -7.46
C LEU A 110 -3.10 0.67 -7.13
N PHE A 111 -2.19 0.22 -6.27
CA PHE A 111 -2.29 -1.12 -5.71
C PHE A 111 -3.24 -1.10 -4.53
N GLU A 112 -4.37 -1.77 -4.67
CA GLU A 112 -5.34 -1.90 -3.60
C GLU A 112 -4.92 -3.00 -2.63
N LEU A 113 -4.79 -2.65 -1.36
CA LEU A 113 -4.40 -3.54 -0.26
C LEU A 113 -5.35 -3.38 0.92
N VAL A 114 -5.58 -4.46 1.66
CA VAL A 114 -6.44 -4.44 2.84
C VAL A 114 -5.58 -4.50 4.09
N THR A 115 -5.78 -3.57 5.02
CA THR A 115 -5.08 -3.58 6.31
C THR A 115 -5.42 -4.84 7.09
N ALA A 116 -4.39 -5.54 7.56
CA ALA A 116 -4.51 -6.60 8.57
C ALA A 116 -4.29 -6.04 9.98
N GLY A 117 -3.58 -4.93 10.11
CA GLY A 117 -3.39 -4.19 11.36
C GLY A 117 -2.24 -3.19 11.27
N CYS A 118 -2.16 -2.27 12.23
CA CYS A 118 -0.99 -1.40 12.43
C CYS A 118 -0.54 -1.48 13.88
N ARG A 119 0.76 -1.42 14.09
CA ARG A 119 1.37 -1.25 15.41
C ARG A 119 2.28 -0.04 15.40
N MET A 120 2.04 0.90 16.30
CA MET A 120 2.92 2.03 16.53
C MET A 120 4.18 1.55 17.25
N GLN A 121 5.34 1.97 16.75
CA GLN A 121 6.62 1.72 17.40
C GLN A 121 7.39 3.03 17.49
N VAL A 122 7.76 3.41 18.72
CA VAL A 122 8.71 4.50 18.94
C VAL A 122 10.10 3.95 18.62
N VAL A 123 10.76 4.55 17.64
CA VAL A 123 12.17 4.26 17.35
C VAL A 123 13.08 5.16 18.19
N ALA A 124 14.38 4.86 18.17
CA ALA A 124 15.38 5.74 18.74
C ALA A 124 15.20 7.18 18.21
N GLU A 125 15.56 8.18 19.02
CA GLU A 125 15.38 9.61 18.71
C GLU A 125 13.92 10.12 18.77
N GLY A 126 13.01 9.36 19.39
CA GLY A 126 11.63 9.83 19.64
C GLY A 126 10.75 9.92 18.39
N ARG A 127 11.21 9.38 17.25
CA ARG A 127 10.40 9.29 16.03
C ARG A 127 9.45 8.10 16.15
N GLU A 128 8.25 8.25 15.61
CA GLU A 128 7.26 7.18 15.57
C GLU A 128 7.18 6.58 14.17
N VAL A 129 7.22 5.25 14.09
CA VAL A 129 6.96 4.51 12.85
C VAL A 129 5.74 3.62 13.04
N CYS A 130 4.86 3.54 12.04
CA CYS A 130 3.81 2.52 12.04
C CYS A 130 4.37 1.28 11.33
N LEU A 131 4.31 0.14 12.02
CA LEU A 131 4.44 -1.17 11.41
C LEU A 131 3.09 -1.56 10.85
N LEU A 132 2.93 -1.44 9.54
CA LEU A 132 1.69 -1.73 8.83
C LEU A 132 1.74 -3.14 8.27
N LYS A 133 0.66 -3.90 8.50
CA LYS A 133 0.46 -5.23 7.95
C LYS A 133 -0.71 -5.20 6.98
N PHE A 134 -0.51 -5.80 5.81
CA PHE A 134 -1.57 -6.02 4.83
C PHE A 134 -1.95 -7.50 4.76
N LYS A 135 -3.18 -7.80 4.33
CA LYS A 135 -3.64 -9.19 4.17
C LYS A 135 -2.92 -9.88 3.01
N GLU A 136 -2.58 -9.11 1.99
CA GLU A 136 -1.95 -9.58 0.75
C GLU A 136 -0.43 -9.70 0.86
N VAL A 137 0.17 -9.19 1.95
CA VAL A 137 1.62 -9.22 2.20
C VAL A 137 1.91 -10.22 3.31
N GLY A 138 2.22 -11.46 2.91
CA GLY A 138 2.45 -12.58 3.83
C GLY A 138 3.89 -12.72 4.32
N ASP A 139 4.84 -12.22 3.53
CA ASP A 139 6.27 -12.50 3.68
C ASP A 139 7.13 -11.28 3.37
N ARG A 140 8.42 -11.38 3.74
CA ARG A 140 9.39 -10.28 3.61
C ARG A 140 9.68 -9.92 2.15
N ASP A 141 9.80 -10.88 1.25
CA ASP A 141 10.12 -10.63 -0.15
C ASP A 141 9.03 -9.80 -0.82
N VAL A 142 7.77 -10.13 -0.54
CA VAL A 142 6.61 -9.34 -0.98
C VAL A 142 6.63 -7.93 -0.37
N ALA A 143 6.96 -7.80 0.91
CA ALA A 143 7.06 -6.50 1.56
C ALA A 143 8.21 -5.63 1.00
N GLU A 144 9.37 -6.21 0.69
CA GLU A 144 10.48 -5.50 0.06
C GLU A 144 10.13 -5.04 -1.37
N ALA A 145 9.34 -5.82 -2.12
CA ALA A 145 8.87 -5.43 -3.45
C ALA A 145 7.90 -4.22 -3.42
N LEU A 146 7.32 -3.92 -2.26
CA LEU A 146 6.45 -2.77 -2.02
C LEU A 146 7.18 -1.51 -1.54
N ARG A 147 8.49 -1.58 -1.32
CA ARG A 147 9.30 -0.43 -0.96
C ARG A 147 9.37 0.59 -2.10
#